data_AF-A0A1W1YMU2-F1
#
_entry.id   AF-A0A1W1YMU2-F1
#
_cell.length_a   1.000
_cell.length_b   1.000
_cell.length_c   1.000
_cell.angle_alpha   90.00
_cell.angle_beta   90.00
_cell.angle_gamma   90.00
#
_symmetry.space_group_name_H-M   'P 1'
#
loop_
_entity.id
_entity.type
_entity.pdbx_description
1 polymer ?
#
loop_
_entity_poly.entity_id
_entity_poly.type
_entity_poly.pdbx_seq_one_letter_code
_entity_poly.pdbx_strand_id
1 'polypeptide(L)'
;MQKIVSRLVFVSMLMLFAVANASAGIEASLSADTYSAGDTIQITGTIEPGADLYLSIASKERFASKDTDGKTEVKKLAKEAKKYGYTVDTSIPTLYYMLTSNPEKFGAVIDKKFGGPSFFTQKGKRGLYSTTMFKLKKWSELDEETRNMLGSIKDEAEWRFYKYAHESSYGINTITKESTKVGKVTIFSRSVLGDYGASDNYWDKGTSIQLDKATGKFTASFKSFRHTPPDTEFEVFANGQPAGNFTLEPKGFWLTKGGRYMNPLWIIIGAILVGAYFSMIGAAGGMLMAAFQVMVVQTAGPIGINAANVLRPSNIALTLFSPLGSFYRFAVKERRVAWPVGLSFGAGIFIGSVWLGKYAIEYLPMKTYKEWLAILVVIMGFKTLQELTPKAMEKRKNIKAMVKKFNAAVAKAKSEGTAAEMGTIEPVASSLTNYRFKFWGEEFKINPLLFAILGLGIGVVSRSFGIGGGFLLVPAMTSLGALPMYVAVPIALVGTCFSSIGSFIGYLLNGYLPDMWLAISIIIGGFAGGMLGSRLQTLFSEIQLKWVLAITLFFLFFRFFKIEIWI
;
A
#
# COMPACT_ATOMS: atom_id res chain seq x y z
N MET A 1 -24.19 2.89 -85.14
CA MET A 1 -22.87 2.95 -84.48
C MET A 1 -22.82 3.88 -83.25
N GLN A 2 -23.41 5.09 -83.27
CA GLN A 2 -23.36 6.03 -82.13
C GLN A 2 -23.92 5.50 -80.79
N LYS A 3 -24.99 4.69 -80.80
CA LYS A 3 -25.56 4.12 -79.55
C LYS A 3 -24.70 3.02 -78.90
N ILE A 4 -23.81 2.38 -79.65
CA ILE A 4 -22.90 1.34 -79.14
C ILE A 4 -21.66 2.01 -78.52
N VAL A 5 -21.14 3.04 -79.17
CA VAL A 5 -19.99 3.83 -78.66
C VAL A 5 -20.36 4.57 -77.36
N SER A 6 -21.57 5.13 -77.26
CA SER A 6 -22.05 5.79 -76.03
C SER A 6 -22.18 4.81 -74.85
N ARG A 7 -22.63 3.57 -75.08
CA ARG A 7 -22.71 2.55 -74.01
C ARG A 7 -21.35 2.02 -73.59
N LEU A 8 -20.40 1.90 -74.52
CA LEU A 8 -19.02 1.51 -74.19
C LEU A 8 -18.31 2.58 -73.37
N VAL A 9 -18.48 3.87 -73.71
CA VAL A 9 -17.90 4.99 -72.93
C VAL A 9 -18.50 5.06 -71.52
N PHE A 10 -19.80 4.81 -71.38
CA PHE A 10 -20.48 4.82 -70.08
C PHE A 10 -20.05 3.63 -69.19
N VAL A 11 -19.86 2.44 -69.78
CA VAL A 11 -19.36 1.26 -69.05
C VAL A 11 -17.88 1.42 -68.69
N SER A 12 -17.06 2.05 -69.54
CA SER A 12 -15.67 2.37 -69.18
C SER A 12 -15.55 3.46 -68.12
N MET A 13 -16.45 4.46 -68.09
CA MET A 13 -16.52 5.44 -66.99
C MET A 13 -17.00 4.81 -65.68
N LEU A 14 -17.94 3.86 -65.73
CA LEU A 14 -18.38 3.10 -64.55
C LEU A 14 -17.29 2.13 -64.04
N MET A 15 -16.48 1.54 -64.93
CA MET A 15 -15.31 0.76 -64.51
C MET A 15 -14.16 1.63 -63.99
N LEU A 16 -13.99 2.86 -64.49
CA LEU A 16 -13.01 3.82 -63.95
C LEU A 16 -13.42 4.40 -62.59
N PHE A 17 -14.73 4.47 -62.29
CA PHE A 17 -15.24 4.80 -60.95
C PHE A 17 -15.27 3.61 -59.98
N ALA A 18 -15.27 2.37 -60.47
CA ALA A 18 -15.19 1.16 -59.64
C ALA A 18 -13.77 0.78 -59.21
N VAL A 19 -12.74 1.46 -59.71
CA VAL A 19 -11.33 1.29 -59.29
C VAL A 19 -10.87 2.37 -58.31
N ALA A 20 -11.75 3.32 -57.95
CA ALA A 20 -11.48 4.30 -56.90
C ALA A 20 -12.10 3.83 -55.57
N ASN A 21 -11.28 3.16 -54.75
CA ASN A 21 -11.40 2.86 -53.29
C ASN A 21 -11.08 1.41 -52.90
N ALA A 22 -10.18 0.74 -53.60
CA ALA A 22 -9.29 -0.22 -52.93
C ALA A 22 -8.14 0.56 -52.30
N SER A 23 -8.43 1.46 -51.36
CA SER A 23 -7.41 1.82 -50.38
C SER A 23 -7.02 0.50 -49.72
N ALA A 24 -5.73 0.15 -49.73
CA ALA A 24 -5.17 -0.83 -48.82
C ALA A 24 -5.35 -0.27 -47.39
N GLY A 25 -6.59 -0.32 -46.91
CA GLY A 25 -6.98 0.15 -45.60
C GLY A 25 -6.40 -0.80 -44.58
N ILE A 26 -5.89 -0.23 -43.49
CA ILE A 26 -5.51 -1.02 -42.32
C ILE A 26 -6.77 -1.76 -41.85
N GLU A 27 -6.83 -3.06 -42.09
CA GLU A 27 -7.87 -3.93 -41.57
C GLU A 27 -7.32 -4.60 -40.32
N ALA A 28 -7.68 -4.08 -39.15
CA ALA A 28 -7.38 -4.68 -37.87
C ALA A 28 -8.68 -5.11 -37.19
N SER A 29 -8.67 -6.29 -36.58
CA SER A 29 -9.82 -6.89 -35.90
C SER A 29 -9.42 -7.45 -34.54
N LEU A 30 -10.34 -7.32 -33.59
CA LEU A 30 -10.26 -7.92 -32.27
C LEU A 30 -10.83 -9.34 -32.31
N SER A 31 -10.28 -10.24 -31.49
CA SER A 31 -10.80 -11.62 -31.40
C SER A 31 -12.15 -11.72 -30.68
N ALA A 32 -12.51 -10.71 -29.88
CA ALA A 32 -13.78 -10.58 -29.16
C ALA A 32 -13.98 -9.11 -28.75
N ASP A 33 -15.23 -8.73 -28.46
CA ASP A 33 -15.58 -7.39 -27.96
C ASP A 33 -15.54 -7.30 -26.43
N THR A 34 -15.45 -8.45 -25.74
CA THR A 34 -15.45 -8.54 -24.29
C THR A 34 -14.44 -9.56 -23.80
N TYR A 35 -13.69 -9.22 -22.75
CA TYR A 35 -12.71 -10.09 -22.09
C TYR A 35 -12.80 -9.93 -20.58
N SER A 36 -12.35 -10.91 -19.79
CA SER A 36 -12.20 -10.69 -18.34
C SER A 36 -10.90 -9.97 -18.01
N ALA A 37 -10.88 -9.15 -16.96
CA ALA A 37 -9.66 -8.47 -16.50
C ALA A 37 -8.49 -9.45 -16.25
N GLY A 38 -7.36 -9.22 -16.90
CA GLY A 38 -6.17 -10.08 -16.85
C GLY A 38 -6.11 -11.18 -17.90
N ASP A 39 -7.08 -11.24 -18.82
CA ASP A 39 -7.03 -12.10 -20.00
C ASP A 39 -6.08 -11.54 -21.07
N THR A 40 -5.68 -12.42 -21.98
CA THR A 40 -4.89 -12.05 -23.15
C THR A 40 -5.83 -11.54 -24.24
N ILE A 41 -5.57 -10.33 -24.72
CA ILE A 41 -6.28 -9.71 -25.83
C ILE A 41 -5.44 -9.95 -27.08
N GLN A 42 -6.07 -10.40 -28.15
CA GLN A 42 -5.43 -10.66 -29.44
C GLN A 42 -6.04 -9.76 -30.51
N ILE A 43 -5.16 -9.11 -31.27
CA ILE A 43 -5.48 -8.21 -32.37
C ILE A 43 -4.76 -8.76 -33.61
N THR A 44 -5.52 -8.97 -34.67
CA THR A 44 -5.01 -9.45 -35.96
C THR A 44 -5.32 -8.45 -37.04
N GLY A 45 -4.49 -8.35 -38.05
CA GLY A 45 -4.79 -7.45 -39.15
C GLY A 45 -3.73 -7.40 -40.22
N THR A 46 -3.89 -6.42 -41.10
CA THR A 46 -2.92 -6.10 -42.15
C THR A 46 -2.61 -4.61 -42.12
N ILE A 47 -1.33 -4.27 -42.15
CA ILE A 47 -0.81 -2.91 -42.33
C ILE A 47 -0.11 -2.77 -43.69
N GLU A 48 0.33 -1.57 -44.03
CA GLU A 48 1.12 -1.35 -45.24
C GLU A 48 2.41 -2.20 -45.22
N PRO A 49 2.71 -2.97 -46.29
CA PRO A 49 3.95 -3.74 -46.38
C PRO A 49 5.20 -2.89 -46.12
N GLY A 50 6.13 -3.42 -45.32
CA GLY A 50 7.35 -2.74 -44.90
C GLY A 50 7.20 -1.77 -43.72
N ALA A 51 5.97 -1.39 -43.35
CA ALA A 51 5.74 -0.51 -42.20
C ALA A 51 6.01 -1.23 -40.86
N ASP A 52 6.34 -0.45 -39.84
CA ASP A 52 6.36 -0.94 -38.46
C ASP A 52 4.93 -0.98 -37.90
N LEU A 53 4.67 -1.93 -37.00
CA LEU A 53 3.38 -2.06 -36.34
C LEU A 53 3.31 -1.11 -35.14
N TYR A 54 2.20 -0.38 -35.02
CA TYR A 54 1.85 0.42 -33.86
C TYR A 54 0.40 0.17 -33.47
N LEU A 55 0.18 -0.46 -32.31
CA LEU A 55 -1.15 -0.64 -31.74
C LEU A 55 -1.27 0.20 -30.47
N SER A 56 -2.02 1.30 -30.57
CA SER A 56 -2.38 2.13 -29.42
C SER A 56 -3.66 1.58 -28.80
N ILE A 57 -3.57 1.11 -27.56
CA ILE A 57 -4.68 0.55 -26.79
C ILE A 57 -4.86 1.41 -25.54
N ALA A 58 -5.96 2.12 -25.46
CA ALA A 58 -6.20 3.11 -24.41
C ALA A 58 -7.55 2.89 -23.74
N SER A 59 -7.61 3.06 -22.42
CA SER A 59 -8.89 3.12 -21.73
C SER A 59 -9.65 4.36 -22.17
N LYS A 60 -10.95 4.23 -22.44
CA LYS A 60 -11.82 5.38 -22.72
C LYS A 60 -12.01 6.26 -21.48
N GLU A 61 -11.92 5.67 -20.29
CA GLU A 61 -11.84 6.43 -19.05
C GLU A 61 -10.54 7.24 -19.04
N ARG A 62 -10.68 8.56 -18.86
CA ARG A 62 -9.58 9.51 -18.76
C ARG A 62 -9.53 10.11 -17.38
N PHE A 63 -8.33 10.46 -16.94
CA PHE A 63 -8.10 11.15 -15.67
C PHE A 63 -7.37 12.47 -15.91
N ALA A 64 -7.90 13.55 -15.35
CA ALA A 64 -7.24 14.84 -15.19
C ALA A 64 -6.88 15.08 -13.72
N SER A 65 -5.86 15.90 -13.48
CA SER A 65 -5.42 16.19 -12.11
C SER A 65 -6.49 16.87 -11.25
N LYS A 66 -7.47 17.53 -11.86
CA LYS A 66 -8.63 18.13 -11.17
C LYS A 66 -9.67 17.12 -10.69
N ASP A 67 -9.66 15.89 -11.22
CA ASP A 67 -10.67 14.87 -10.91
C ASP A 67 -10.40 14.16 -9.57
N THR A 68 -9.26 14.46 -8.92
CA THR A 68 -8.95 13.94 -7.58
C THR A 68 -9.77 14.66 -6.50
N ASP A 69 -10.36 13.88 -5.60
CA ASP A 69 -11.07 14.33 -4.41
C ASP A 69 -10.17 14.36 -3.14
N GLY A 70 -8.92 13.89 -3.26
CA GLY A 70 -7.99 13.78 -2.13
C GLY A 70 -7.39 15.13 -1.73
N LYS A 71 -7.61 15.60 -0.50
CA LYS A 71 -7.08 16.89 0.00
C LYS A 71 -5.56 17.04 -0.21
N THR A 72 -4.80 15.96 -0.02
CA THR A 72 -3.34 15.95 -0.22
C THR A 72 -2.99 15.88 -1.72
N GLU A 73 -3.73 15.06 -2.45
CA GLU A 73 -3.56 14.80 -3.87
C GLU A 73 -3.81 16.05 -4.72
N VAL A 74 -4.88 16.81 -4.45
CA VAL A 74 -5.22 18.08 -5.13
C VAL A 74 -4.01 19.02 -5.14
N LYS A 75 -3.44 19.30 -3.96
CA LYS A 75 -2.29 20.20 -3.83
C LYS A 75 -1.05 19.68 -4.54
N LYS A 76 -0.82 18.37 -4.44
CA LYS A 76 0.39 17.75 -4.97
C LYS A 76 0.34 17.59 -6.48
N LEU A 77 -0.78 17.14 -7.05
CA LEU A 77 -0.94 17.01 -8.50
C LEU A 77 -0.91 18.38 -9.19
N ALA A 78 -1.52 19.42 -8.60
CA ALA A 78 -1.38 20.78 -9.12
C ALA A 78 0.08 21.28 -9.14
N LYS A 79 0.88 20.89 -8.14
CA LYS A 79 2.32 21.21 -8.10
C LYS A 79 3.10 20.44 -9.16
N GLU A 80 2.83 19.14 -9.33
CA GLU A 80 3.52 18.34 -10.35
C GLU A 80 3.11 18.77 -11.77
N ALA A 81 1.86 19.21 -12.00
CA ALA A 81 1.39 19.77 -13.27
C ALA A 81 2.27 20.94 -13.74
N LYS A 82 2.47 21.92 -12.87
CA LYS A 82 3.38 23.06 -13.13
C LYS A 82 4.82 22.61 -13.40
N LYS A 83 5.30 21.59 -12.68
CA LYS A 83 6.68 21.12 -12.77
C LYS A 83 6.97 20.35 -14.07
N TYR A 84 6.03 19.54 -14.55
CA TYR A 84 6.19 18.73 -15.76
C TYR A 84 5.57 19.36 -17.02
N GLY A 85 4.98 20.55 -16.90
CA GLY A 85 4.54 21.34 -18.03
C GLY A 85 3.24 20.85 -18.67
N TYR A 86 2.28 20.43 -17.83
CA TYR A 86 0.88 20.13 -18.19
C TYR A 86 -0.08 20.93 -17.26
N THR A 87 -1.37 21.01 -17.59
CA THR A 87 -2.36 21.75 -16.78
C THR A 87 -3.20 20.81 -15.91
N VAL A 88 -3.94 21.35 -14.94
CA VAL A 88 -4.83 20.51 -14.11
C VAL A 88 -6.00 19.91 -14.91
N ASP A 89 -6.31 20.50 -16.05
CA ASP A 89 -7.35 20.07 -16.99
C ASP A 89 -6.86 19.06 -18.02
N THR A 90 -5.54 18.97 -18.24
CA THR A 90 -4.95 17.95 -19.11
C THR A 90 -5.35 16.57 -18.60
N SER A 91 -5.97 15.78 -19.48
CA SER A 91 -6.42 14.42 -19.17
C SER A 91 -5.65 13.41 -19.99
N ILE A 92 -5.44 12.22 -19.44
CA ILE A 92 -4.85 11.08 -20.14
C ILE A 92 -5.70 9.83 -19.91
N PRO A 93 -5.67 8.83 -20.80
CA PRO A 93 -6.21 7.51 -20.51
C PRO A 93 -5.62 6.97 -19.20
N THR A 94 -6.45 6.37 -18.35
CA THR A 94 -6.01 5.79 -17.07
C THR A 94 -5.08 4.59 -17.29
N LEU A 95 -5.33 3.82 -18.35
CA LEU A 95 -4.45 2.76 -18.86
C LEU A 95 -4.17 3.00 -20.35
N TYR A 96 -2.90 2.87 -20.73
CA TYR A 96 -2.46 3.05 -22.12
C TYR A 96 -1.30 2.12 -22.43
N TYR A 97 -1.43 1.40 -23.54
CA TYR A 97 -0.43 0.47 -24.06
C TYR A 97 -0.12 0.79 -25.52
N MET A 98 1.16 0.82 -25.85
CA MET A 98 1.66 0.94 -27.22
C MET A 98 2.40 -0.36 -27.55
N LEU A 99 1.74 -1.29 -28.23
CA LEU A 99 2.41 -2.49 -28.73
C LEU A 99 3.05 -2.15 -30.07
N THR A 100 4.35 -2.43 -30.21
CA THR A 100 5.05 -2.05 -31.43
C THR A 100 6.20 -3.00 -31.77
N SER A 101 6.44 -3.18 -33.06
CA SER A 101 7.66 -3.84 -33.56
C SER A 101 8.92 -2.97 -33.42
N ASN A 102 8.77 -1.67 -33.11
CA ASN A 102 9.88 -0.72 -33.02
C ASN A 102 9.75 0.19 -31.79
N PRO A 103 9.98 -0.35 -30.57
CA PRO A 103 9.81 0.42 -29.33
C PRO A 103 10.76 1.62 -29.22
N GLU A 104 11.94 1.56 -29.84
CA GLU A 104 12.96 2.62 -29.78
C GLU A 104 12.50 3.96 -30.37
N LYS A 105 11.43 3.96 -31.19
CA LYS A 105 10.79 5.21 -31.63
C LYS A 105 10.22 6.01 -30.46
N PHE A 106 9.69 5.35 -29.42
CA PHE A 106 9.02 6.00 -28.29
C PHE A 106 9.92 6.29 -27.09
N GLY A 107 11.07 5.62 -26.98
CA GLY A 107 11.88 5.65 -25.77
C GLY A 107 13.19 4.90 -25.91
N ALA A 108 13.89 4.74 -24.79
CA ALA A 108 15.11 3.96 -24.71
C ALA A 108 15.21 3.24 -23.37
N VAL A 109 15.87 2.09 -23.37
CA VAL A 109 16.21 1.36 -22.14
C VAL A 109 17.38 2.07 -21.44
N ILE A 110 17.21 2.39 -20.17
CA ILE A 110 18.25 3.01 -19.34
C ILE A 110 18.40 2.29 -18.00
N ASP A 111 19.55 2.45 -17.35
CA ASP A 111 19.74 2.00 -15.97
C ASP A 111 19.06 2.94 -14.96
N LYS A 112 18.33 2.35 -14.03
CA LYS A 112 17.70 3.00 -12.88
C LYS A 112 18.29 2.46 -11.58
N LYS A 113 18.81 3.36 -10.75
CA LYS A 113 19.26 3.04 -9.39
C LYS A 113 18.20 3.36 -8.33
N PHE A 114 18.11 2.53 -7.30
CA PHE A 114 17.04 2.58 -6.31
C PHE A 114 17.43 1.89 -4.98
N GLY A 115 16.64 2.17 -3.93
CA GLY A 115 16.89 1.66 -2.57
C GLY A 115 17.98 2.43 -1.79
N GLY A 116 17.94 2.31 -0.47
CA GLY A 116 18.88 2.94 0.47
C GLY A 116 18.35 4.19 1.19
N PRO A 117 18.99 4.63 2.29
CA PRO A 117 18.56 5.78 3.08
C PRO A 117 18.54 7.10 2.30
N SER A 118 17.71 8.06 2.76
CA SER A 118 17.46 9.33 2.05
C SER A 118 18.70 10.23 1.89
N PHE A 119 19.69 10.06 2.77
CA PHE A 119 20.99 10.74 2.75
C PHE A 119 22.04 10.04 1.86
N PHE A 120 21.89 8.74 1.58
CA PHE A 120 22.69 8.03 0.58
C PHE A 120 22.15 8.25 -0.85
N THR A 121 20.87 8.61 -0.99
CA THR A 121 20.14 8.71 -2.26
C THR A 121 20.02 10.15 -2.80
N GLN A 122 20.89 11.06 -2.36
CA GLN A 122 20.82 12.48 -2.73
C GLN A 122 20.91 12.65 -4.26
N LYS A 123 19.89 13.30 -4.85
CA LYS A 123 19.76 13.65 -6.28
C LYS A 123 19.65 12.47 -7.26
N GLY A 124 19.17 11.29 -6.85
CA GLY A 124 18.85 10.20 -7.78
C GLY A 124 20.04 9.56 -8.50
N LYS A 125 21.28 9.92 -8.12
CA LYS A 125 22.52 9.41 -8.72
C LYS A 125 23.11 8.21 -7.99
N ARG A 126 22.57 7.83 -6.83
CA ARG A 126 23.06 6.72 -6.01
C ARG A 126 21.88 5.98 -5.38
N GLY A 127 21.87 4.66 -5.55
CA GLY A 127 20.95 3.70 -4.96
C GLY A 127 21.72 2.39 -4.79
N LEU A 128 21.33 1.57 -3.82
CA LEU A 128 22.03 0.31 -3.52
C LEU A 128 21.87 -0.74 -4.62
N TYR A 129 20.79 -0.63 -5.42
CA TYR A 129 20.42 -1.58 -6.45
C TYR A 129 20.28 -0.89 -7.81
N SER A 130 20.48 -1.63 -8.90
CA SER A 130 20.34 -1.15 -10.29
C SER A 130 19.48 -2.12 -11.09
N THR A 131 18.64 -1.60 -11.97
CA THR A 131 17.80 -2.35 -12.91
C THR A 131 17.55 -1.51 -14.15
N THR A 132 17.08 -2.11 -15.24
CA THR A 132 16.69 -1.37 -16.44
C THR A 132 15.30 -0.76 -16.30
N MET A 133 15.06 0.35 -16.99
CA MET A 133 13.72 0.92 -17.21
C MET A 133 13.58 1.40 -18.64
N PHE A 134 12.37 1.32 -19.18
CA PHE A 134 12.04 2.01 -20.43
C PHE A 134 11.75 3.48 -20.12
N LYS A 135 12.53 4.39 -20.67
CA LYS A 135 12.36 5.84 -20.51
C LYS A 135 11.79 6.43 -21.78
N LEU A 136 10.68 7.16 -21.67
CA LEU A 136 10.02 7.74 -22.83
C LEU A 136 10.84 8.93 -23.36
N LYS A 137 10.77 9.14 -24.67
CA LYS A 137 11.30 10.35 -25.32
C LYS A 137 10.50 11.58 -24.92
N LYS A 138 11.09 12.76 -25.06
CA LYS A 138 10.32 14.02 -24.96
C LYS A 138 9.48 14.19 -26.23
N TRP A 139 8.42 14.99 -26.15
CA TRP A 139 7.58 15.27 -27.32
C TRP A 139 8.40 15.77 -28.53
N SER A 140 9.36 16.67 -28.29
CA SER A 140 10.28 17.19 -29.30
C SER A 140 11.20 16.15 -29.93
N GLU A 141 11.39 15.00 -29.28
CA GLU A 141 12.25 13.90 -29.74
C GLU A 141 11.46 12.81 -30.49
N LEU A 142 10.12 12.87 -30.49
CA LEU A 142 9.25 12.03 -31.31
C LEU A 142 9.17 12.64 -32.72
N ASP A 143 9.41 11.85 -33.75
CA ASP A 143 9.14 12.23 -35.14
C ASP A 143 7.62 12.33 -35.42
N GLU A 144 7.26 12.94 -36.55
CA GLU A 144 5.87 13.23 -36.89
C GLU A 144 5.03 11.96 -37.09
N GLU A 145 5.59 10.92 -37.71
CA GLU A 145 4.94 9.61 -37.85
C GLU A 145 4.61 9.06 -36.46
N THR A 146 5.60 8.97 -35.57
CA THR A 146 5.41 8.45 -34.21
C THR A 146 4.34 9.22 -33.42
N ARG A 147 4.25 10.54 -33.57
CA ARG A 147 3.20 11.36 -32.92
C ARG A 147 1.81 11.00 -33.43
N ASN A 148 1.67 10.76 -34.73
CA ASN A 148 0.39 10.37 -35.34
C ASN A 148 -0.05 8.96 -34.93
N MET A 149 0.88 8.10 -34.50
CA MET A 149 0.58 6.74 -34.04
C MET A 149 0.10 6.67 -32.59
N LEU A 150 0.15 7.76 -31.82
CA LEU A 150 -0.19 7.75 -30.38
C LEU A 150 -1.66 7.51 -30.07
N GLY A 151 -2.56 7.59 -31.06
CA GLY A 151 -3.99 7.32 -30.90
C GLY A 151 -4.65 8.30 -29.93
N SER A 152 -4.97 7.83 -28.73
CA SER A 152 -5.74 8.58 -27.71
C SER A 152 -4.98 9.70 -27.01
N ILE A 153 -3.65 9.79 -27.20
CA ILE A 153 -2.81 10.89 -26.72
C ILE A 153 -2.54 11.82 -27.90
N LYS A 154 -3.10 13.03 -27.85
CA LYS A 154 -3.19 13.89 -29.05
C LYS A 154 -2.17 15.02 -29.10
N ASP A 155 -1.71 15.49 -27.96
CA ASP A 155 -0.88 16.69 -27.89
C ASP A 155 0.28 16.57 -26.91
N GLU A 156 1.15 17.59 -26.92
CA GLU A 156 2.33 17.65 -26.08
C GLU A 156 1.99 17.66 -24.59
N ALA A 157 0.90 18.31 -24.18
CA ALA A 157 0.52 18.39 -22.77
C ALA A 157 0.07 17.02 -22.26
N GLU A 158 -0.73 16.29 -23.04
CA GLU A 158 -1.14 14.92 -22.75
C GLU A 158 0.07 13.98 -22.71
N TRP A 159 1.02 14.08 -23.65
CA TRP A 159 2.25 13.28 -23.62
C TRP A 159 3.13 13.58 -22.40
N ARG A 160 3.27 14.85 -22.01
CA ARG A 160 4.00 15.24 -20.79
C ARG A 160 3.32 14.68 -19.54
N PHE A 161 1.99 14.74 -19.47
CA PHE A 161 1.24 14.19 -18.36
C PHE A 161 1.36 12.66 -18.29
N TYR A 162 1.23 11.99 -19.44
CA TYR A 162 1.42 10.56 -19.59
C TYR A 162 2.81 10.12 -19.14
N LYS A 163 3.85 10.80 -19.60
CA LYS A 163 5.24 10.53 -19.22
C LYS A 163 5.47 10.69 -17.71
N TYR A 164 4.87 11.70 -17.10
CA TYR A 164 4.90 11.85 -15.64
C TYR A 164 4.20 10.68 -14.92
N ALA A 165 3.04 10.26 -15.43
CA ALA A 165 2.27 9.14 -14.88
C ALA A 165 3.03 7.81 -15.04
N HIS A 166 3.84 7.68 -16.10
CA HIS A 166 4.69 6.53 -16.41
C HIS A 166 5.98 6.45 -15.59
N GLU A 167 6.73 7.55 -15.48
CA GLU A 167 8.10 7.52 -14.94
C GLU A 167 8.19 7.83 -13.43
N SER A 168 7.19 8.54 -12.89
CA SER A 168 7.23 9.02 -11.51
C SER A 168 6.53 8.05 -10.55
N SER A 169 7.17 7.72 -9.43
CA SER A 169 6.55 6.83 -8.43
C SER A 169 5.22 7.37 -7.88
N TYR A 170 5.02 8.69 -7.87
CA TYR A 170 3.75 9.26 -7.42
C TYR A 170 2.67 9.18 -8.50
N GLY A 171 2.99 9.49 -9.76
CA GLY A 171 2.09 9.31 -10.90
C GLY A 171 1.64 7.84 -11.02
N ILE A 172 2.55 6.88 -10.94
CA ILE A 172 2.22 5.46 -11.06
C ILE A 172 1.28 5.00 -9.94
N ASN A 173 1.60 5.34 -8.68
CA ASN A 173 0.81 4.89 -7.53
C ASN A 173 -0.53 5.63 -7.36
N THR A 174 -0.73 6.77 -8.03
CA THR A 174 -1.93 7.59 -7.89
C THR A 174 -2.80 7.57 -9.14
N ILE A 175 -2.23 7.40 -10.34
CA ILE A 175 -2.91 7.56 -11.63
C ILE A 175 -2.98 6.22 -12.37
N THR A 176 -1.85 5.71 -12.89
CA THR A 176 -1.87 4.54 -13.78
C THR A 176 -2.17 3.22 -13.06
N LYS A 177 -1.74 3.09 -11.80
CA LYS A 177 -1.86 1.91 -10.92
C LYS A 177 -1.15 0.64 -11.38
N GLU A 178 -1.05 0.38 -12.68
CA GLU A 178 -0.22 -0.69 -13.21
C GLU A 178 1.26 -0.29 -13.14
N SER A 179 2.05 -1.17 -12.51
CA SER A 179 3.45 -0.91 -12.20
C SER A 179 4.32 -2.08 -12.57
N THR A 180 5.40 -1.80 -13.31
CA THR A 180 6.47 -2.75 -13.60
C THR A 180 7.46 -2.74 -12.44
N LYS A 181 7.65 -3.89 -11.80
CA LYS A 181 8.41 -4.01 -10.54
C LYS A 181 9.59 -4.95 -10.67
N VAL A 182 10.64 -4.64 -9.92
CA VAL A 182 11.69 -5.59 -9.54
C VAL A 182 11.63 -5.75 -8.03
N GLY A 183 11.45 -6.99 -7.56
CA GLY A 183 11.05 -7.24 -6.18
C GLY A 183 9.75 -6.52 -5.83
N LYS A 184 9.78 -5.65 -4.80
CA LYS A 184 8.63 -4.81 -4.40
C LYS A 184 8.73 -3.36 -4.86
N VAL A 185 9.79 -2.97 -5.58
CA VAL A 185 9.96 -1.58 -6.02
C VAL A 185 9.36 -1.36 -7.40
N THR A 186 8.46 -0.39 -7.48
CA THR A 186 7.94 0.16 -8.73
C THR A 186 9.01 0.94 -9.47
N ILE A 187 9.31 0.50 -10.69
CA ILE A 187 10.32 1.14 -11.54
C ILE A 187 9.65 2.15 -12.47
N PHE A 188 8.64 1.74 -13.23
CA PHE A 188 7.84 2.57 -14.16
C PHE A 188 6.47 1.90 -14.42
N SER A 189 5.56 2.53 -15.18
CA SER A 189 4.29 1.89 -15.58
C SER A 189 4.45 1.02 -16.82
N ARG A 190 3.66 -0.03 -16.96
CA ARG A 190 3.57 -0.76 -18.23
C ARG A 190 2.93 0.15 -19.29
N SER A 191 3.53 0.24 -20.48
CA SER A 191 3.26 1.33 -21.44
C SER A 191 3.63 0.91 -22.86
N VAL A 192 4.88 1.13 -23.29
CA VAL A 192 5.41 0.70 -24.58
C VAL A 192 5.89 -0.74 -24.46
N LEU A 193 5.41 -1.60 -25.35
CA LEU A 193 5.58 -3.04 -25.29
C LEU A 193 6.11 -3.57 -26.62
N GLY A 194 7.23 -4.28 -26.54
CA GLY A 194 7.79 -5.06 -27.65
C GLY A 194 7.34 -6.53 -27.59
N ASP A 195 7.83 -7.33 -28.53
CA ASP A 195 7.71 -8.78 -28.44
C ASP A 195 8.59 -9.33 -27.32
N TYR A 196 7.98 -10.06 -26.38
CA TYR A 196 8.72 -10.61 -25.23
C TYR A 196 9.72 -11.70 -25.66
N GLY A 197 9.42 -12.48 -26.70
CA GLY A 197 10.30 -13.52 -27.20
C GLY A 197 11.60 -12.96 -27.79
N ALA A 198 11.54 -11.76 -28.36
CA ALA A 198 12.70 -11.05 -28.89
C ALA A 198 13.44 -10.20 -27.84
N SER A 199 12.72 -9.54 -26.94
CA SER A 199 13.32 -8.55 -26.03
C SER A 199 13.80 -9.12 -24.69
N ASP A 200 13.17 -10.18 -24.19
CA ASP A 200 13.27 -10.72 -22.82
C ASP A 200 13.12 -9.66 -21.70
N ASN A 201 12.58 -8.49 -22.02
CA ASN A 201 12.39 -7.45 -21.02
C ASN A 201 11.24 -7.79 -20.08
N TYR A 202 11.45 -7.59 -18.77
CA TYR A 202 10.46 -7.96 -17.76
C TYR A 202 9.13 -7.18 -17.84
N TRP A 203 9.08 -6.05 -18.55
CA TRP A 203 7.85 -5.30 -18.83
C TRP A 203 7.08 -5.79 -20.07
N ASP A 204 7.76 -6.48 -20.98
CA ASP A 204 7.17 -7.06 -22.18
C ASP A 204 6.48 -8.40 -21.88
N LYS A 205 6.73 -8.98 -20.70
CA LYS A 205 6.17 -10.28 -20.29
C LYS A 205 4.66 -10.36 -20.51
N GLY A 206 4.25 -11.34 -21.30
CA GLY A 206 2.84 -11.55 -21.68
C GLY A 206 2.39 -10.72 -22.88
N THR A 207 3.33 -10.15 -23.64
CA THR A 207 3.11 -9.55 -24.98
C THR A 207 3.78 -10.42 -26.04
N SER A 208 3.12 -10.62 -27.18
CA SER A 208 3.69 -11.24 -28.37
C SER A 208 3.32 -10.45 -29.61
N ILE A 209 4.27 -10.23 -30.51
CA ILE A 209 4.08 -9.49 -31.76
C ILE A 209 4.69 -10.30 -32.90
N GLN A 210 3.83 -10.76 -33.80
CA GLN A 210 4.20 -11.41 -35.05
C GLN A 210 3.80 -10.48 -36.18
N LEU A 211 4.78 -9.97 -36.93
CA LEU A 211 4.55 -9.11 -38.09
C LEU A 211 5.34 -9.68 -39.27
N ASP A 212 4.63 -10.05 -40.32
CA ASP A 212 5.24 -10.32 -41.62
C ASP A 212 5.41 -8.99 -42.36
N LYS A 213 6.64 -8.47 -42.38
CA LYS A 213 6.94 -7.20 -43.05
C LYS A 213 6.75 -7.25 -44.57
N ALA A 214 6.78 -8.42 -45.21
CA ALA A 214 6.61 -8.53 -46.65
C ALA A 214 5.13 -8.42 -47.05
N THR A 215 4.23 -8.99 -46.25
CA THR A 215 2.78 -8.97 -46.54
C THR A 215 2.01 -7.93 -45.74
N GLY A 216 2.59 -7.38 -44.67
CA GLY A 216 1.94 -6.48 -43.74
C GLY A 216 1.01 -7.20 -42.75
N LYS A 217 0.84 -8.53 -42.84
CA LYS A 217 -0.02 -9.29 -41.94
C LYS A 217 0.60 -9.36 -40.55
N PHE A 218 -0.22 -9.14 -39.52
CA PHE A 218 0.23 -9.21 -38.14
C PHE A 218 -0.74 -9.95 -37.24
N THR A 219 -0.17 -10.52 -36.17
CA THR A 219 -0.88 -11.01 -35.00
C THR A 219 -0.14 -10.47 -33.78
N ALA A 220 -0.82 -9.64 -33.00
CA ALA A 220 -0.30 -9.10 -31.75
C ALA A 220 -1.21 -9.51 -30.61
N SER A 221 -0.62 -9.79 -29.46
CA SER A 221 -1.39 -10.05 -28.24
C SER A 221 -0.70 -9.48 -27.03
N PHE A 222 -1.49 -9.09 -26.02
CA PHE A 222 -0.96 -8.74 -24.72
C PHE A 222 -1.91 -9.16 -23.61
N LYS A 223 -1.33 -9.48 -22.45
CA LYS A 223 -2.08 -9.71 -21.23
C LYS A 223 -2.52 -8.37 -20.63
N SER A 224 -3.83 -8.16 -20.52
CA SER A 224 -4.40 -6.99 -19.86
C SER A 224 -4.03 -6.92 -18.38
N PHE A 225 -4.16 -5.73 -17.79
CA PHE A 225 -3.92 -5.57 -16.37
C PHE A 225 -4.98 -6.32 -15.55
N ARG A 226 -4.53 -7.27 -14.72
CA ARG A 226 -5.42 -8.08 -13.87
C ARG A 226 -6.30 -7.23 -12.94
N HIS A 227 -5.90 -6.00 -12.63
CA HIS A 227 -6.62 -5.11 -11.71
C HIS A 227 -7.14 -3.85 -12.37
N THR A 228 -7.43 -3.92 -13.68
CA THR A 228 -8.29 -2.94 -14.34
C THR A 228 -9.64 -2.86 -13.63
N PRO A 229 -10.23 -1.66 -13.41
CA PRO A 229 -11.57 -1.55 -12.85
C PRO A 229 -12.63 -2.34 -13.63
N PRO A 230 -13.72 -2.80 -12.98
CA PRO A 230 -14.83 -3.46 -13.66
C PRO A 230 -15.38 -2.60 -14.78
N ASP A 231 -15.76 -3.25 -15.88
CA ASP A 231 -16.48 -2.65 -16.99
C ASP A 231 -15.70 -1.50 -17.66
N THR A 232 -14.37 -1.60 -17.65
CA THR A 232 -13.51 -0.60 -18.30
C THR A 232 -13.49 -0.84 -19.81
N GLU A 233 -13.94 0.16 -20.58
CA GLU A 233 -13.86 0.15 -22.03
C GLU A 233 -12.49 0.61 -22.54
N PHE A 234 -12.02 -0.03 -23.59
CA PHE A 234 -10.81 0.32 -24.33
C PHE A 234 -11.13 0.62 -25.78
N GLU A 235 -10.39 1.58 -26.33
CA GLU A 235 -10.31 1.85 -27.76
C GLU A 235 -8.95 1.39 -28.30
N VAL A 236 -8.97 0.86 -29.52
CA VAL A 236 -7.79 0.33 -30.21
C VAL A 236 -7.59 1.09 -31.51
N PHE A 237 -6.37 1.54 -31.74
CA PHE A 237 -5.92 2.11 -33.00
C PHE A 237 -4.77 1.28 -33.56
N ALA A 238 -4.85 0.93 -34.84
CA ALA A 238 -3.77 0.30 -35.58
C ALA A 238 -3.17 1.31 -36.56
N ASN A 239 -1.89 1.62 -36.41
CA ASN A 239 -1.14 2.61 -37.19
C ASN A 239 -1.92 3.93 -37.36
N GLY A 240 -2.49 4.43 -36.25
CA GLY A 240 -3.24 5.69 -36.21
C GLY A 240 -4.71 5.62 -36.64
N GLN A 241 -5.17 4.49 -37.19
CA GLN A 241 -6.56 4.29 -37.62
C GLN A 241 -7.37 3.51 -36.58
N PRO A 242 -8.66 3.84 -36.34
CA PRO A 242 -9.50 3.06 -35.42
C PRO A 242 -9.62 1.59 -35.85
N ALA A 243 -9.38 0.68 -34.92
CA ALA A 243 -9.38 -0.78 -35.13
C ALA A 243 -10.46 -1.52 -34.32
N GLY A 244 -11.18 -0.83 -33.44
CA GLY A 244 -12.28 -1.39 -32.65
C GLY A 244 -12.21 -1.00 -31.18
N ASN A 245 -13.16 -1.51 -30.41
CA ASN A 245 -13.24 -1.31 -28.97
C ASN A 245 -13.45 -2.67 -28.29
N PHE A 246 -13.02 -2.80 -27.03
CA PHE A 246 -13.38 -3.94 -26.21
C PHE A 246 -13.62 -3.52 -24.76
N THR A 247 -14.35 -4.35 -24.02
CA THR A 247 -14.65 -4.12 -22.60
C THR A 247 -13.99 -5.18 -21.74
N LEU A 248 -13.39 -4.74 -20.62
CA LEU A 248 -12.87 -5.64 -19.59
C LEU A 248 -13.89 -5.84 -18.47
N GLU A 249 -14.50 -7.02 -18.46
CA GLU A 249 -15.44 -7.46 -17.43
C GLU A 249 -14.74 -7.85 -16.12
N PRO A 250 -15.47 -7.78 -14.98
CA PRO A 250 -14.93 -8.12 -13.69
C PRO A 250 -14.50 -9.58 -13.55
N LYS A 251 -13.32 -9.79 -12.96
CA LYS A 251 -12.76 -11.12 -12.67
C LYS A 251 -12.67 -11.41 -11.17
N GLY A 252 -13.83 -11.43 -10.51
CA GLY A 252 -13.99 -11.73 -9.07
C GLY A 252 -14.41 -10.51 -8.25
N PHE A 253 -14.17 -10.56 -6.93
CA PHE A 253 -14.56 -9.47 -6.02
C PHE A 253 -13.67 -8.24 -6.20
N TRP A 254 -14.29 -7.10 -6.54
CA TRP A 254 -13.62 -5.81 -6.67
C TRP A 254 -13.62 -5.06 -5.34
N LEU A 255 -12.42 -4.76 -4.83
CA LEU A 255 -12.26 -3.92 -3.65
C LEU A 255 -12.18 -2.46 -4.09
N THR A 256 -13.29 -1.72 -4.03
CA THR A 256 -13.44 -0.38 -4.63
C THR A 256 -12.38 0.62 -4.22
N LYS A 257 -12.17 0.87 -2.91
CA LYS A 257 -11.06 1.76 -2.50
C LYS A 257 -9.72 1.03 -2.47
N GLY A 258 -9.72 -0.30 -2.60
CA GLY A 258 -8.52 -1.10 -2.79
C GLY A 258 -7.89 -0.91 -4.18
N GLY A 259 -8.71 -0.58 -5.18
CA GLY A 259 -8.33 -0.48 -6.59
C GLY A 259 -7.85 -1.81 -7.17
N ARG A 260 -8.44 -2.94 -6.75
CA ARG A 260 -8.05 -4.27 -7.25
C ARG A 260 -9.07 -5.37 -6.98
N TYR A 261 -9.02 -6.42 -7.80
CA TYR A 261 -9.64 -7.71 -7.48
C TYR A 261 -8.84 -8.50 -6.45
N MET A 262 -9.53 -9.04 -5.45
CA MET A 262 -8.92 -9.91 -4.44
C MET A 262 -9.98 -10.72 -3.69
N ASN A 263 -9.57 -11.78 -3.01
CA ASN A 263 -10.46 -12.53 -2.11
C ASN A 263 -10.44 -11.89 -0.71
N PRO A 264 -11.58 -11.37 -0.18
CA PRO A 264 -11.66 -10.71 1.12
C PRO A 264 -11.17 -11.54 2.31
N LEU A 265 -11.20 -12.88 2.19
CA LEU A 265 -10.70 -13.78 3.24
C LEU A 265 -9.24 -13.52 3.60
N TRP A 266 -8.42 -13.08 2.64
CA TRP A 266 -7.03 -12.70 2.93
C TRP A 266 -6.93 -11.54 3.92
N ILE A 267 -7.86 -10.58 3.88
CA ILE A 267 -7.89 -9.45 4.84
C ILE A 267 -8.26 -9.97 6.23
N ILE A 268 -9.26 -10.86 6.31
CA ILE A 268 -9.72 -11.44 7.58
C ILE A 268 -8.59 -12.27 8.21
N ILE A 269 -7.97 -13.19 7.45
CA ILE A 269 -6.86 -14.02 7.92
C ILE A 269 -5.70 -13.14 8.38
N GLY A 270 -5.33 -12.13 7.58
CA GLY A 270 -4.31 -11.17 7.97
C GLY A 270 -4.65 -10.42 9.26
N ALA A 271 -5.88 -9.96 9.41
CA ALA A 271 -6.34 -9.27 10.61
C ALA A 271 -6.39 -10.19 11.84
N ILE A 272 -6.70 -11.48 11.68
CA ILE A 272 -6.61 -12.48 12.76
C ILE A 272 -5.16 -12.64 13.21
N LEU A 273 -4.24 -12.87 12.27
CA LEU A 273 -2.81 -13.09 12.58
C LEU A 273 -2.19 -11.85 13.21
N VAL A 274 -2.38 -10.68 12.59
CA VAL A 274 -1.84 -9.41 13.09
C VAL A 274 -2.54 -9.01 14.40
N GLY A 275 -3.86 -9.22 14.53
CA GLY A 275 -4.60 -8.95 15.76
C GLY A 275 -4.16 -9.84 16.93
N ALA A 276 -3.91 -11.13 16.66
CA ALA A 276 -3.38 -12.05 17.67
C ALA A 276 -1.99 -11.64 18.15
N TYR A 277 -1.11 -11.30 17.20
CA TYR A 277 0.20 -10.77 17.51
C TYR A 277 0.12 -9.47 18.32
N PHE A 278 -0.72 -8.54 17.87
CA PHE A 278 -0.88 -7.23 18.48
C PHE A 278 -1.43 -7.32 19.90
N SER A 279 -2.44 -8.17 20.15
CA SER A 279 -2.99 -8.34 21.50
C SER A 279 -2.06 -9.10 22.44
N MET A 280 -1.15 -9.94 21.91
CA MET A 280 -0.15 -10.65 22.69
C MET A 280 0.99 -9.71 23.15
N ILE A 281 1.46 -8.85 22.26
CA ILE A 281 2.65 -8.00 22.49
C ILE A 281 2.29 -6.55 22.87
N GLY A 282 1.09 -6.09 22.53
CA GLY A 282 0.60 -4.72 22.77
C GLY A 282 1.22 -3.65 21.88
N ALA A 283 1.96 -4.03 20.84
CA ALA A 283 2.74 -3.11 19.99
C ALA A 283 2.53 -3.35 18.49
N ALA A 284 2.65 -2.28 17.70
CA ALA A 284 2.79 -2.30 16.24
C ALA A 284 1.59 -2.81 15.38
N GLY A 285 0.40 -3.02 15.95
CA GLY A 285 -0.75 -3.60 15.23
C GLY A 285 -1.09 -2.93 13.89
N GLY A 286 -1.34 -1.62 13.88
CA GLY A 286 -1.70 -0.90 12.64
C GLY A 286 -0.57 -0.87 11.60
N MET A 287 0.68 -0.95 12.07
CA MET A 287 1.89 -0.92 11.25
C MET A 287 2.11 -2.26 10.53
N LEU A 288 1.94 -3.35 11.29
CA LEU A 288 1.98 -4.71 10.78
C LEU A 288 0.79 -4.97 9.85
N MET A 289 -0.39 -4.43 10.16
CA MET A 289 -1.54 -4.52 9.25
C MET A 289 -1.26 -3.77 7.95
N ALA A 290 -0.70 -2.56 8.01
CA ALA A 290 -0.29 -1.84 6.82
C ALA A 290 0.77 -2.61 6.02
N ALA A 291 1.72 -3.28 6.68
CA ALA A 291 2.71 -4.12 6.02
C ALA A 291 2.05 -5.32 5.32
N PHE A 292 1.17 -6.05 6.02
CA PHE A 292 0.39 -7.14 5.45
C PHE A 292 -0.42 -6.68 4.24
N GLN A 293 -1.12 -5.55 4.35
CA GLN A 293 -1.91 -5.00 3.25
C GLN A 293 -1.07 -4.55 2.07
N VAL A 294 0.17 -4.10 2.26
CA VAL A 294 1.06 -3.74 1.15
C VAL A 294 1.68 -5.00 0.52
N MET A 295 2.05 -5.99 1.32
CA MET A 295 2.78 -7.17 0.84
C MET A 295 1.89 -8.23 0.23
N VAL A 296 0.74 -8.50 0.86
CA VAL A 296 -0.19 -9.58 0.51
C VAL A 296 -1.37 -9.03 -0.27
N VAL A 297 -2.09 -8.07 0.30
CA VAL A 297 -3.27 -7.47 -0.37
C VAL A 297 -2.85 -6.56 -1.52
N GLN A 298 -1.69 -5.90 -1.41
CA GLN A 298 -1.14 -4.90 -2.34
C GLN A 298 -2.18 -3.86 -2.82
N THR A 299 -2.90 -3.27 -1.87
CA THR A 299 -3.85 -2.16 -2.08
C THR A 299 -3.22 -1.01 -2.89
N ALA A 300 -3.92 -0.51 -3.90
CA ALA A 300 -3.46 0.53 -4.82
C ALA A 300 -4.20 1.89 -4.65
N GLY A 301 -5.37 1.91 -4.02
CA GLY A 301 -6.22 3.10 -3.92
C GLY A 301 -6.98 3.37 -5.23
N PRO A 302 -8.11 4.10 -5.20
CA PRO A 302 -8.78 4.57 -6.41
C PRO A 302 -7.88 5.42 -7.30
N ILE A 303 -8.30 5.59 -8.56
CA ILE A 303 -7.69 6.54 -9.49
C ILE A 303 -7.75 7.94 -8.86
N GLY A 304 -6.65 8.68 -8.95
CA GLY A 304 -6.51 9.98 -8.32
C GLY A 304 -6.20 9.96 -6.82
N ILE A 305 -6.27 8.81 -6.13
CA ILE A 305 -6.01 8.68 -4.70
C ILE A 305 -4.84 7.74 -4.41
N ASN A 306 -3.91 8.15 -3.54
CA ASN A 306 -2.81 7.29 -3.15
C ASN A 306 -3.26 6.18 -2.18
N ALA A 307 -2.83 4.93 -2.42
CA ALA A 307 -3.11 3.77 -1.56
C ALA A 307 -2.90 4.04 -0.06
N ALA A 308 -1.83 4.78 0.29
CA ALA A 308 -1.49 5.06 1.68
C ALA A 308 -2.60 5.81 2.41
N ASN A 309 -3.36 6.65 1.71
CA ASN A 309 -4.43 7.46 2.28
C ASN A 309 -5.74 6.68 2.43
N VAL A 310 -5.91 5.56 1.72
CA VAL A 310 -7.00 4.61 1.94
C VAL A 310 -6.67 3.62 3.06
N LEU A 311 -5.41 3.15 3.11
CA LEU A 311 -4.96 2.11 4.03
C LEU A 311 -4.98 2.55 5.50
N ARG A 312 -4.52 3.78 5.77
CA ARG A 312 -4.34 4.24 7.16
C ARG A 312 -5.66 4.29 7.94
N PRO A 313 -6.76 4.90 7.44
CA PRO A 313 -8.04 4.90 8.14
C PRO A 313 -8.55 3.50 8.47
N SER A 314 -8.48 2.56 7.51
CA SER A 314 -9.00 1.21 7.70
C SER A 314 -8.15 0.37 8.65
N ASN A 315 -6.82 0.58 8.69
CA ASN A 315 -5.93 -0.15 9.61
C ASN A 315 -6.15 0.22 11.09
N ILE A 316 -6.73 1.38 11.38
CA ILE A 316 -7.09 1.78 12.75
C ILE A 316 -8.15 0.86 13.34
N ALA A 317 -9.01 0.27 12.50
CA ALA A 317 -9.99 -0.69 12.97
C ALA A 317 -9.32 -1.87 13.69
N LEU A 318 -8.15 -2.33 13.21
CA LEU A 318 -7.42 -3.40 13.88
C LEU A 318 -6.99 -2.99 15.29
N THR A 319 -6.40 -1.79 15.41
CA THR A 319 -5.86 -1.30 16.67
C THR A 319 -6.94 -0.91 17.68
N LEU A 320 -8.20 -0.79 17.24
CA LEU A 320 -9.36 -0.60 18.12
C LEU A 320 -10.00 -1.92 18.52
N PHE A 321 -10.33 -2.78 17.55
CA PHE A 321 -11.15 -3.97 17.79
C PHE A 321 -10.37 -5.18 18.29
N SER A 322 -9.06 -5.26 17.99
CA SER A 322 -8.21 -6.32 18.57
C SER A 322 -8.07 -6.20 20.10
N PRO A 323 -7.77 -5.01 20.67
CA PRO A 323 -7.85 -4.81 22.12
C PRO A 323 -9.20 -5.21 22.71
N LEU A 324 -10.32 -4.81 22.07
CA LEU A 324 -11.66 -5.14 22.54
C LEU A 324 -11.89 -6.65 22.61
N GLY A 325 -11.42 -7.41 21.62
CA GLY A 325 -11.45 -8.88 21.64
C GLY A 325 -10.61 -9.49 22.77
N SER A 326 -9.52 -8.83 23.16
CA SER A 326 -8.66 -9.28 24.27
C SER A 326 -9.18 -8.91 25.67
N PHE A 327 -9.99 -7.84 25.78
CA PHE A 327 -10.41 -7.27 27.06
C PHE A 327 -11.26 -8.21 27.91
N TYR A 328 -12.12 -9.03 27.32
CA TYR A 328 -12.87 -10.01 28.11
C TYR A 328 -11.92 -10.89 28.94
N ARG A 329 -10.83 -11.37 28.33
CA ARG A 329 -9.85 -12.19 29.04
C ARG A 329 -9.00 -11.37 30.00
N PHE A 330 -8.42 -10.27 29.56
CA PHE A 330 -7.51 -9.48 30.39
C PHE A 330 -8.21 -8.75 31.54
N ALA A 331 -9.39 -8.17 31.31
CA ALA A 331 -10.10 -7.36 32.30
C ALA A 331 -11.05 -8.18 33.17
N VAL A 332 -11.83 -9.09 32.57
CA VAL A 332 -12.90 -9.81 33.29
C VAL A 332 -12.40 -11.14 33.85
N LYS A 333 -11.82 -12.00 32.99
CA LYS A 333 -11.39 -13.35 33.40
C LYS A 333 -10.14 -13.34 34.29
N GLU A 334 -9.11 -12.59 33.90
CA GLU A 334 -7.80 -12.61 34.56
C GLU A 334 -7.53 -11.36 35.40
N ARG A 335 -8.36 -10.32 35.30
CA ARG A 335 -8.25 -9.07 36.09
C ARG A 335 -6.84 -8.48 36.11
N ARG A 336 -6.18 -8.42 34.95
CA ARG A 336 -4.79 -7.97 34.74
C ARG A 336 -4.67 -6.52 34.25
N VAL A 337 -5.77 -5.77 34.25
CA VAL A 337 -5.78 -4.38 33.76
C VAL A 337 -5.67 -3.42 34.94
N ALA A 338 -4.56 -2.66 35.02
CA ALA A 338 -4.44 -1.55 35.94
C ALA A 338 -5.21 -0.33 35.38
N TRP A 339 -6.51 -0.29 35.63
CA TRP A 339 -7.42 0.72 35.08
C TRP A 339 -7.01 2.17 35.32
N PRO A 340 -6.57 2.60 36.52
CA PRO A 340 -6.17 4.00 36.74
C PRO A 340 -5.02 4.43 35.83
N VAL A 341 -4.06 3.54 35.58
CA VAL A 341 -2.92 3.79 34.68
C VAL A 341 -3.38 3.78 33.23
N GLY A 342 -4.16 2.77 32.82
CA GLY A 342 -4.63 2.64 31.45
C GLY A 342 -5.50 3.83 31.02
N LEU A 343 -6.41 4.28 31.88
CA LEU A 343 -7.27 5.44 31.64
C LEU A 343 -6.48 6.74 31.64
N SER A 344 -5.56 6.94 32.58
CA SER A 344 -4.71 8.15 32.61
C SER A 344 -3.86 8.24 31.35
N PHE A 345 -3.23 7.13 30.96
CA PHE A 345 -2.42 7.07 29.75
C PHE A 345 -3.27 7.31 28.49
N GLY A 346 -4.43 6.65 28.40
CA GLY A 346 -5.38 6.80 27.31
C GLY A 346 -5.91 8.22 27.16
N ALA A 347 -6.27 8.88 28.27
CA ALA A 347 -6.70 10.27 28.27
C ALA A 347 -5.61 11.20 27.75
N GLY A 348 -4.38 11.03 28.22
CA GLY A 348 -3.22 11.74 27.70
C GLY A 348 -3.05 11.58 26.19
N ILE A 349 -3.10 10.33 25.70
CA ILE A 349 -3.01 10.01 24.27
C ILE A 349 -4.15 10.63 23.47
N PHE A 350 -5.37 10.59 23.99
CA PHE A 350 -6.53 11.17 23.33
C PHE A 350 -6.37 12.68 23.18
N ILE A 351 -5.97 13.39 24.23
CA ILE A 351 -5.71 14.84 24.20
C ILE A 351 -4.55 15.15 23.23
N GLY A 352 -3.43 14.42 23.35
CA GLY A 352 -2.27 14.59 22.49
C GLY A 352 -2.58 14.34 21.01
N SER A 353 -3.36 13.32 20.70
CA SER A 353 -3.73 12.98 19.33
C SER A 353 -4.81 13.91 18.78
N VAL A 354 -5.91 14.18 19.47
CA VAL A 354 -7.02 14.96 18.92
C VAL A 354 -6.71 16.46 18.91
N TRP A 355 -6.16 16.98 20.01
CA TRP A 355 -6.03 18.43 20.22
C TRP A 355 -4.67 18.95 19.77
N LEU A 356 -3.57 18.44 20.35
CA LEU A 356 -2.22 18.94 20.06
C LEU A 356 -1.66 18.45 18.72
N GLY A 357 -2.03 17.23 18.32
CA GLY A 357 -1.59 16.64 17.05
C GLY A 357 -2.11 17.39 15.81
N LYS A 358 -3.20 18.17 15.92
CA LYS A 358 -3.65 19.06 14.85
C LYS A 358 -2.59 20.11 14.53
N TYR A 359 -2.07 20.77 15.57
CA TYR A 359 -1.07 21.84 15.43
C TYR A 359 0.31 21.28 15.10
N ALA A 360 0.70 20.16 15.70
CA ALA A 360 2.03 19.58 15.50
C ALA A 360 2.34 19.25 14.02
N ILE A 361 1.32 18.81 13.25
CA ILE A 361 1.50 18.47 11.82
C ILE A 361 1.77 19.71 10.96
N GLU A 362 1.27 20.89 11.35
CA GLU A 362 1.50 22.13 10.60
C GLU A 362 2.96 22.61 10.73
N TYR A 363 3.60 22.34 11.87
CA TYR A 363 4.96 22.81 12.17
C TYR A 363 6.06 21.74 12.00
N LEU A 364 5.72 20.46 11.86
CA LEU A 364 6.70 19.37 11.72
C LEU A 364 6.92 18.97 10.24
N PRO A 365 8.10 19.23 9.64
CA PRO A 365 8.41 18.74 8.30
C PRO A 365 8.47 17.20 8.27
N MET A 366 7.51 16.59 7.55
CA MET A 366 7.25 15.15 7.50
C MET A 366 8.44 14.26 7.10
N LYS A 367 9.48 14.80 6.46
CA LYS A 367 10.69 14.06 6.06
C LYS A 367 11.62 13.84 7.25
N THR A 368 12.01 14.93 7.94
CA THR A 368 12.90 14.91 9.11
C THR A 368 12.28 14.13 10.27
N TYR A 369 10.96 14.24 10.42
CA TYR A 369 10.24 13.60 11.52
C TYR A 369 10.24 12.06 11.48
N LYS A 370 10.22 11.46 10.27
CA LYS A 370 10.29 10.00 10.10
C LYS A 370 11.62 9.42 10.59
N GLU A 371 12.70 10.16 10.36
CA GLU A 371 14.06 9.74 10.75
C GLU A 371 14.21 9.77 12.27
N TRP A 372 13.71 10.81 12.94
CA TRP A 372 13.69 10.88 14.41
C TRP A 372 12.86 9.80 15.08
N LEU A 373 11.70 9.45 14.53
CA LEU A 373 10.92 8.34 15.06
C LEU A 373 11.69 7.02 14.93
N ALA A 374 12.34 6.79 13.79
CA ALA A 374 13.10 5.57 13.58
C ALA A 374 14.24 5.44 14.60
N ILE A 375 14.92 6.56 14.93
CA ILE A 375 15.91 6.62 16.02
C ILE A 375 15.26 6.27 17.37
N LEU A 376 14.10 6.86 17.70
CA LEU A 376 13.40 6.58 18.94
C LEU A 376 13.02 5.09 19.08
N VAL A 377 12.55 4.48 17.99
CA VAL A 377 12.20 3.05 17.94
C VAL A 377 13.42 2.17 18.19
N VAL A 378 14.57 2.52 17.62
CA VAL A 378 15.84 1.82 17.87
C VAL A 378 16.28 1.95 19.31
N ILE A 379 16.21 3.14 19.87
CA ILE A 379 16.54 3.37 21.28
C ILE A 379 15.65 2.49 22.17
N MET A 380 14.35 2.42 21.89
CA MET A 380 13.42 1.54 22.61
C MET A 380 13.71 0.06 22.39
N GLY A 381 14.10 -0.34 21.18
CA GLY A 381 14.54 -1.71 20.85
C GLY A 381 15.77 -2.11 21.67
N PHE A 382 16.83 -1.30 21.65
CA PHE A 382 18.02 -1.52 22.47
C PHE A 382 17.72 -1.50 23.96
N LYS A 383 16.88 -0.57 24.44
CA LYS A 383 16.48 -0.53 25.85
C LYS A 383 15.75 -1.80 26.24
N THR A 384 14.86 -2.32 25.39
CA THR A 384 14.16 -3.60 25.62
C THR A 384 15.16 -4.77 25.71
N LEU A 385 16.19 -4.80 24.85
CA LEU A 385 17.26 -5.79 24.93
C LEU A 385 18.11 -5.65 26.21
N GLN A 386 18.42 -4.42 26.64
CA GLN A 386 19.13 -4.19 27.90
C GLN A 386 18.35 -4.75 29.10
N GLU A 387 17.02 -4.70 29.09
CA GLU A 387 16.19 -5.29 30.15
C GLU A 387 16.29 -6.81 30.24
N LEU A 388 16.69 -7.48 29.16
CA LEU A 388 16.88 -8.93 29.11
C LEU A 388 18.24 -9.34 29.69
N THR A 389 19.15 -8.40 29.95
CA THR A 389 20.47 -8.72 30.49
C THR A 389 20.39 -9.20 31.94
N PRO A 390 21.28 -10.13 32.38
CA PRO A 390 21.29 -10.63 33.76
C PRO A 390 21.37 -9.51 34.80
N LYS A 391 22.23 -8.50 34.54
CA LYS A 391 22.40 -7.33 35.41
C LYS A 391 21.11 -6.53 35.61
N ALA A 392 20.31 -6.36 34.55
CA ALA A 392 19.04 -5.64 34.63
C ALA A 392 17.96 -6.46 35.36
N MET A 393 17.93 -7.79 35.12
CA MET A 393 17.00 -8.71 35.79
C MET A 393 17.28 -8.83 37.29
N GLU A 394 18.54 -8.77 37.72
CA GLU A 394 18.90 -8.75 39.14
C GLU A 394 18.45 -7.49 39.87
N LYS A 395 18.49 -6.34 39.18
CA LYS A 395 17.95 -5.07 39.72
C LYS A 395 16.42 -5.10 39.85
N ARG A 396 15.73 -5.88 39.02
CA ARG A 396 14.27 -6.00 38.98
C ARG A 396 13.78 -7.19 39.83
N LYS A 397 14.04 -7.15 41.14
CA LYS A 397 13.72 -8.24 42.09
C LYS A 397 12.27 -8.72 42.00
N ASN A 398 11.31 -7.79 41.95
CA ASN A 398 9.87 -8.09 41.90
C ASN A 398 9.49 -8.84 40.60
N ILE A 399 10.06 -8.45 39.45
CA ILE A 399 9.84 -9.15 38.18
C ILE A 399 10.49 -10.53 38.21
N LYS A 400 11.73 -10.64 38.72
CA LYS A 400 12.44 -11.93 38.84
C LYS A 400 11.67 -12.92 39.73
N ALA A 401 11.14 -12.45 40.86
CA ALA A 401 10.32 -13.24 41.77
C ALA A 401 9.00 -13.67 41.12
N MET A 402 8.30 -12.75 40.43
CA MET A 402 7.09 -13.07 39.67
C MET A 402 7.35 -14.12 38.58
N VAL A 403 8.41 -13.97 37.78
CA VAL A 403 8.76 -14.93 36.73
C VAL A 403 9.02 -16.32 37.30
N LYS A 404 9.68 -16.42 38.47
CA LYS A 404 9.87 -17.70 39.16
C LYS A 404 8.55 -18.35 39.56
N LYS A 405 7.62 -17.57 40.13
CA LYS A 405 6.28 -18.05 40.53
C LYS A 405 5.44 -18.49 39.32
N PHE A 406 5.47 -17.69 38.25
CA PHE A 406 4.78 -18.01 37.00
C PHE A 406 5.31 -19.31 36.38
N ASN A 407 6.64 -19.45 36.23
CA ASN A 407 7.24 -20.65 35.65
C ASN A 407 6.93 -21.92 36.47
N ALA A 408 6.89 -21.80 37.81
CA ALA A 408 6.49 -22.90 38.68
C ALA A 408 5.02 -23.29 38.47
N ALA A 409 4.12 -22.30 38.35
CA ALA A 409 2.71 -22.55 38.07
C ALA A 409 2.50 -23.21 36.69
N VAL A 410 3.24 -22.77 35.66
CA VAL A 410 3.20 -23.39 34.33
C VAL A 410 3.71 -24.83 34.35
N ALA A 411 4.80 -25.10 35.07
CA ALA A 411 5.35 -26.45 35.21
C ALA A 411 4.34 -27.38 35.90
N LYS A 412 3.70 -26.91 36.97
CA LYS A 412 2.65 -27.65 37.70
C LYS A 412 1.44 -27.94 36.80
N ALA A 413 0.94 -26.94 36.09
CA ALA A 413 -0.17 -27.09 35.18
C ALA A 413 0.14 -28.11 34.06
N LYS A 414 1.37 -28.08 33.53
CA LYS A 414 1.83 -29.06 32.54
C LYS A 414 1.87 -30.48 33.09
N SER A 415 2.30 -30.69 34.33
CA SER A 415 2.28 -32.03 34.95
C SER A 415 0.87 -32.53 35.26
N GLU A 416 -0.07 -31.63 35.53
CA GLU A 416 -1.46 -31.96 35.90
C GLU A 416 -2.40 -32.01 34.68
N GLY A 417 -1.91 -31.71 33.47
CA GLY A 417 -2.74 -31.61 32.26
C GLY A 417 -3.74 -30.44 32.29
N THR A 418 -3.56 -29.48 33.20
CA THR A 418 -4.43 -28.31 33.38
C THR A 418 -3.83 -27.07 32.71
N ALA A 419 -4.64 -26.03 32.53
CA ALA A 419 -4.16 -24.75 32.02
C ALA A 419 -3.57 -23.91 33.16
N ALA A 420 -2.41 -23.30 32.95
CA ALA A 420 -1.80 -22.42 33.94
C ALA A 420 -2.69 -21.19 34.19
N GLU A 421 -3.06 -20.96 35.46
CA GLU A 421 -3.81 -19.77 35.85
C GLU A 421 -2.89 -18.55 35.93
N MET A 422 -3.38 -17.43 35.42
CA MET A 422 -2.68 -16.15 35.48
C MET A 422 -2.97 -15.44 36.80
N GLY A 423 -1.96 -14.75 37.34
CA GLY A 423 -2.15 -13.85 38.48
C GLY A 423 -3.10 -12.70 38.17
N THR A 424 -3.73 -12.17 39.21
CA THR A 424 -4.67 -11.03 39.18
C THR A 424 -4.00 -9.78 39.74
N ILE A 425 -4.52 -8.60 39.39
CA ILE A 425 -4.12 -7.34 40.02
C ILE A 425 -4.93 -7.12 41.29
N GLU A 426 -4.23 -6.93 42.41
CA GLU A 426 -4.82 -6.57 43.70
C GLU A 426 -4.42 -5.12 44.04
N PRO A 427 -5.34 -4.14 43.92
CA PRO A 427 -5.03 -2.76 44.23
C PRO A 427 -4.76 -2.58 45.73
N VAL A 428 -3.65 -1.91 46.05
CA VAL A 428 -3.24 -1.59 47.43
C VAL A 428 -3.52 -0.13 47.78
N ALA A 429 -3.20 0.78 46.86
CA ALA A 429 -3.47 2.21 47.01
C ALA A 429 -3.72 2.84 45.63
N SER A 430 -4.72 3.73 45.57
CA SER A 430 -5.09 4.42 44.34
C SER A 430 -5.11 5.92 44.55
N SER A 431 -4.22 6.62 43.83
CA SER A 431 -4.20 8.08 43.73
C SER A 431 -3.73 8.48 42.32
N LEU A 432 -3.93 9.75 41.95
CA LEU A 432 -3.55 10.26 40.62
C LEU A 432 -2.04 10.21 40.34
N THR A 433 -1.21 10.24 41.38
CA THR A 433 0.26 10.28 41.25
C THR A 433 0.97 9.04 41.78
N ASN A 434 0.26 8.20 42.53
CA ASN A 434 0.82 7.00 43.16
C ASN A 434 -0.22 5.88 43.18
N TYR A 435 -0.10 4.95 42.23
CA TYR A 435 -0.87 3.72 42.17
C TYR A 435 0.02 2.55 42.56
N ARG A 436 -0.42 1.77 43.55
CA ARG A 436 0.28 0.59 44.06
C ARG A 436 -0.63 -0.62 43.97
N PHE A 437 -0.12 -1.72 43.44
CA PHE A 437 -0.88 -2.95 43.28
C PHE A 437 0.04 -4.18 43.42
N LYS A 438 -0.53 -5.31 43.83
CA LYS A 438 0.18 -6.60 43.83
C LYS A 438 -0.17 -7.38 42.57
N PHE A 439 0.81 -8.10 42.05
CA PHE A 439 0.66 -9.06 40.96
C PHE A 439 1.60 -10.24 41.23
N TRP A 440 1.06 -11.47 41.29
CA TRP A 440 1.79 -12.65 41.79
C TRP A 440 2.42 -12.44 43.19
N GLY A 441 1.73 -11.68 44.05
CA GLY A 441 2.18 -11.35 45.40
C GLY A 441 3.34 -10.34 45.47
N GLU A 442 3.82 -9.82 44.34
CA GLU A 442 4.86 -8.79 44.28
C GLU A 442 4.21 -7.40 44.09
N GLU A 443 4.65 -6.40 44.86
CA GLU A 443 4.10 -5.04 44.78
C GLU A 443 4.76 -4.24 43.64
N PHE A 444 3.95 -3.55 42.85
CA PHE A 444 4.37 -2.65 41.78
C PHE A 444 3.84 -1.25 42.05
N LYS A 445 4.68 -0.24 41.81
CA LYS A 445 4.35 1.18 41.95
C LYS A 445 4.46 1.88 40.62
N ILE A 446 3.46 2.68 40.28
CA ILE A 446 3.41 3.44 39.04
C ILE A 446 2.71 4.78 39.27
N ASN A 447 3.09 5.80 38.51
CA ASN A 447 2.51 7.15 38.59
C ASN A 447 1.54 7.35 37.40
N PRO A 448 0.21 7.30 37.61
CA PRO A 448 -0.76 7.47 36.53
C PRO A 448 -0.64 8.82 35.81
N LEU A 449 -0.40 9.92 36.54
CA LEU A 449 -0.24 11.27 35.97
C LEU A 449 1.00 11.37 35.06
N LEU A 450 2.12 10.78 35.44
CA LEU A 450 3.31 10.72 34.58
C LEU A 450 2.97 10.05 33.24
N PHE A 451 2.20 8.96 33.29
CA PHE A 451 1.77 8.28 32.08
C PHE A 451 0.73 9.07 31.28
N ALA A 452 -0.12 9.89 31.91
CA ALA A 452 -0.95 10.84 31.16
C ALA A 452 -0.09 11.85 30.37
N ILE A 453 0.97 12.40 30.97
CA ILE A 453 1.89 13.35 30.31
C ILE A 453 2.67 12.65 29.18
N LEU A 454 3.21 11.46 29.42
CA LEU A 454 3.85 10.66 28.37
C LEU A 454 2.87 10.31 27.25
N GLY A 455 1.62 10.03 27.61
CA GLY A 455 0.52 9.75 26.69
C GLY A 455 0.27 10.91 25.74
N LEU A 456 0.32 12.14 26.24
CA LEU A 456 0.17 13.34 25.43
C LEU A 456 1.25 13.41 24.33
N GLY A 457 2.52 13.20 24.67
CA GLY A 457 3.61 13.17 23.68
C GLY A 457 3.45 12.03 22.67
N ILE A 458 3.14 10.82 23.13
CA ILE A 458 2.92 9.66 22.26
C ILE A 458 1.68 9.86 21.38
N GLY A 459 0.64 10.54 21.86
CA GLY A 459 -0.57 10.85 21.11
C GLY A 459 -0.31 11.78 19.92
N VAL A 460 0.49 12.84 20.14
CA VAL A 460 0.96 13.73 19.06
C VAL A 460 1.74 12.93 18.02
N VAL A 461 2.62 12.04 18.49
CA VAL A 461 3.42 11.19 17.61
C VAL A 461 2.53 10.25 16.80
N SER A 462 1.59 9.60 17.47
CA SER A 462 0.64 8.63 16.91
C SER A 462 -0.19 9.22 15.78
N ARG A 463 -0.77 10.41 15.97
CA ARG A 463 -1.57 11.08 14.93
C ARG A 463 -0.75 11.42 13.70
N SER A 464 0.46 11.92 13.91
CA SER A 464 1.35 12.35 12.81
C SER A 464 1.74 11.19 11.89
N PHE A 465 1.90 9.98 12.46
CA PHE A 465 2.21 8.78 11.68
C PHE A 465 0.99 8.02 11.19
N GLY A 466 -0.15 8.14 11.90
CA GLY A 466 -1.37 7.46 11.52
C GLY A 466 -1.38 5.95 11.79
N ILE A 467 -0.54 5.50 12.71
CA ILE A 467 -0.26 4.07 12.95
C ILE A 467 -0.81 3.61 14.33
N GLY A 468 -1.55 4.48 15.02
CA GLY A 468 -2.24 4.11 16.25
C GLY A 468 -1.33 3.87 17.46
N GLY A 469 -0.15 4.49 17.54
CA GLY A 469 0.61 4.82 18.77
C GLY A 469 1.13 3.68 19.66
N GLY A 470 0.57 2.48 19.56
CA GLY A 470 0.74 1.37 20.51
C GLY A 470 2.17 0.86 20.61
N PHE A 471 2.95 1.00 19.54
CA PHE A 471 4.32 0.48 19.50
C PHE A 471 5.28 1.13 20.51
N LEU A 472 5.01 2.35 20.97
CA LEU A 472 5.80 3.01 22.02
C LEU A 472 5.23 2.78 23.42
N LEU A 473 3.99 2.34 23.54
CA LEU A 473 3.29 2.23 24.82
C LEU A 473 3.88 1.12 25.69
N VAL A 474 4.09 -0.07 25.12
CA VAL A 474 4.62 -1.21 25.87
C VAL A 474 6.08 -0.97 26.30
N PRO A 475 7.01 -0.54 25.43
CA PRO A 475 8.37 -0.18 25.86
C PRO A 475 8.40 0.93 26.91
N ALA A 476 7.50 1.92 26.84
CA ALA A 476 7.40 2.94 27.88
C ALA A 476 6.96 2.33 29.22
N MET A 477 5.99 1.42 29.23
CA MET A 477 5.51 0.74 30.44
C MET A 477 6.55 -0.18 31.06
N THR A 478 7.26 -0.98 30.26
CA THR A 478 8.26 -1.91 30.78
C THR A 478 9.53 -1.19 31.25
N SER A 479 9.87 -0.06 30.63
CA SER A 479 11.14 0.62 30.86
C SER A 479 11.07 1.83 31.79
N LEU A 480 9.96 2.58 31.79
CA LEU A 480 9.73 3.70 32.71
C LEU A 480 8.84 3.28 33.88
N GLY A 481 7.83 2.45 33.60
CA GLY A 481 6.93 1.92 34.64
C GLY A 481 7.48 0.70 35.37
N ALA A 482 8.59 0.12 34.90
CA ALA A 482 9.19 -1.10 35.43
C ALA A 482 8.17 -2.24 35.62
N LEU A 483 7.17 -2.31 34.74
CA LEU A 483 6.11 -3.30 34.78
C LEU A 483 6.48 -4.57 34.01
N PRO A 484 6.02 -5.75 34.44
CA PRO A 484 6.13 -6.96 33.64
C PRO A 484 5.23 -6.89 32.40
N MET A 485 5.61 -7.58 31.33
CA MET A 485 4.86 -7.64 30.06
C MET A 485 3.41 -8.06 30.26
N TYR A 486 3.16 -9.02 31.16
CA TYR A 486 1.80 -9.53 31.47
C TYR A 486 0.82 -8.47 31.99
N VAL A 487 1.34 -7.35 32.52
CA VAL A 487 0.57 -6.21 33.02
C VAL A 487 0.71 -5.01 32.08
N ALA A 488 1.90 -4.78 31.53
CA ALA A 488 2.18 -3.68 30.60
C ALA A 488 1.33 -3.77 29.32
N VAL A 489 1.14 -4.97 28.76
CA VAL A 489 0.39 -5.16 27.51
C VAL A 489 -1.09 -4.80 27.67
N PRO A 490 -1.86 -5.34 28.65
CA PRO A 490 -3.25 -4.93 28.84
C PRO A 490 -3.43 -3.41 29.06
N ILE A 491 -2.52 -2.77 29.82
CA ILE A 491 -2.55 -1.32 30.03
C ILE A 491 -2.32 -0.56 28.72
N ALA A 492 -1.33 -0.98 27.92
CA ALA A 492 -1.02 -0.37 26.64
C ALA A 492 -2.16 -0.53 25.61
N LEU A 493 -2.88 -1.65 25.65
CA LEU A 493 -4.03 -1.88 24.78
C LEU A 493 -5.18 -0.91 25.09
N VAL A 494 -5.42 -0.56 26.37
CA VAL A 494 -6.34 0.53 26.74
C VAL A 494 -5.91 1.84 26.10
N GLY A 495 -4.64 2.25 26.29
CA GLY A 495 -4.11 3.47 25.66
C GLY A 495 -4.21 3.47 24.13
N THR A 496 -4.05 2.30 23.50
CA THR A 496 -4.18 2.15 22.05
C THR A 496 -5.62 2.33 21.55
N CYS A 497 -6.62 1.91 22.31
CA CYS A 497 -8.03 2.19 21.98
C CYS A 497 -8.28 3.70 21.90
N PHE A 498 -7.85 4.46 22.91
CA PHE A 498 -7.96 5.92 22.90
C PHE A 498 -7.19 6.54 21.72
N SER A 499 -5.97 6.06 21.45
CA SER A 499 -5.20 6.49 20.28
C SER A 499 -5.93 6.25 18.96
N SER A 500 -6.60 5.10 18.84
CA SER A 500 -7.29 4.66 17.63
C SER A 500 -8.51 5.53 17.39
N ILE A 501 -9.31 5.80 18.43
CA ILE A 501 -10.45 6.72 18.37
C ILE A 501 -9.99 8.12 17.94
N GLY A 502 -8.95 8.67 18.60
CA GLY A 502 -8.44 10.00 18.26
C GLY A 502 -7.89 10.11 16.83
N SER A 503 -7.21 9.05 16.36
CA SER A 503 -6.70 8.99 14.99
C SER A 503 -7.82 8.86 13.97
N PHE A 504 -8.83 8.02 14.24
CA PHE A 504 -10.00 7.83 13.39
C PHE A 504 -10.77 9.14 13.19
N ILE A 505 -11.07 9.86 14.28
CA ILE A 505 -11.67 11.20 14.23
C ILE A 505 -10.83 12.13 13.36
N GLY A 506 -9.50 12.10 13.51
CA GLY A 506 -8.59 12.88 12.66
C GLY A 506 -8.70 12.57 11.17
N TYR A 507 -8.87 11.31 10.78
CA TYR A 507 -9.10 10.92 9.39
C TYR A 507 -10.47 11.33 8.87
N LEU A 508 -11.52 11.19 9.67
CA LEU A 508 -12.87 11.65 9.34
C LEU A 508 -12.88 13.16 9.03
N LEU A 509 -12.27 13.97 9.90
CA LEU A 509 -12.16 15.43 9.69
C LEU A 509 -11.34 15.80 8.43
N ASN A 510 -10.41 14.94 8.03
CA ASN A 510 -9.63 15.10 6.81
C ASN A 510 -10.34 14.59 5.54
N GLY A 511 -11.54 13.99 5.66
CA GLY A 511 -12.30 13.44 4.52
C GLY A 511 -11.84 12.04 4.08
N TYR A 512 -10.92 11.41 4.82
CA TYR A 512 -10.44 10.07 4.50
C TYR A 512 -11.30 9.03 5.21
N LEU A 513 -12.40 8.62 4.57
CA LEU A 513 -13.24 7.52 5.05
C LEU A 513 -12.58 6.17 4.75
N PRO A 514 -12.60 5.21 5.70
CA PRO A 514 -12.13 3.86 5.42
C PRO A 514 -12.97 3.20 4.32
N ASP A 515 -12.39 2.22 3.65
CA ASP A 515 -13.16 1.27 2.86
C ASP A 515 -14.00 0.39 3.79
N MET A 516 -15.30 0.29 3.55
CA MET A 516 -16.21 -0.44 4.44
C MET A 516 -15.92 -1.94 4.45
N TRP A 517 -15.64 -2.54 3.29
CA TRP A 517 -15.30 -3.95 3.19
C TRP A 517 -13.99 -4.26 3.89
N LEU A 518 -12.98 -3.41 3.69
CA LEU A 518 -11.70 -3.53 4.37
C LEU A 518 -11.86 -3.35 5.88
N ALA A 519 -12.61 -2.33 6.32
CA ALA A 519 -12.84 -2.04 7.73
C ALA A 519 -13.58 -3.20 8.42
N ILE A 520 -14.70 -3.65 7.88
CA ILE A 520 -15.49 -4.76 8.46
C ILE A 520 -14.65 -6.05 8.53
N SER A 521 -13.91 -6.37 7.47
CA SER A 521 -13.02 -7.54 7.46
C SER A 521 -11.94 -7.45 8.54
N ILE A 522 -11.37 -6.26 8.73
CA ILE A 522 -10.38 -5.99 9.78
C ILE A 522 -11.01 -6.01 11.18
N ILE A 523 -12.25 -5.55 11.34
CA ILE A 523 -12.98 -5.60 12.62
C ILE A 523 -13.19 -7.05 13.05
N ILE A 524 -13.75 -7.87 12.15
CA ILE A 524 -14.04 -9.29 12.42
C ILE A 524 -12.74 -10.02 12.74
N GLY A 525 -11.75 -9.91 11.85
CA GLY A 525 -10.47 -10.59 12.04
C GLY A 525 -9.69 -10.04 13.23
N GLY A 526 -9.72 -8.73 13.46
CA GLY A 526 -9.06 -8.08 14.58
C GLY A 526 -9.64 -8.52 15.92
N PHE A 527 -10.96 -8.56 16.06
CA PHE A 527 -11.63 -9.03 17.28
C PHE A 527 -11.33 -10.51 17.56
N ALA A 528 -11.45 -11.38 16.55
CA ALA A 528 -11.09 -12.80 16.65
C ALA A 528 -9.60 -13.00 16.98
N GLY A 529 -8.73 -12.24 16.30
CA GLY A 529 -7.30 -12.18 16.59
C GLY A 529 -7.03 -11.74 18.02
N GLY A 530 -7.74 -10.73 18.52
CA GLY A 530 -7.59 -10.25 19.90
C GLY A 530 -7.95 -11.30 20.95
N MET A 531 -9.03 -12.03 20.73
CA MET A 531 -9.40 -13.17 21.57
C MET A 531 -8.29 -14.23 21.56
N LEU A 532 -7.78 -14.60 20.39
CA LEU A 532 -6.68 -15.58 20.27
C LEU A 532 -5.39 -15.07 20.91
N GLY A 533 -4.99 -13.83 20.65
CA GLY A 533 -3.76 -13.20 21.16
C GLY A 533 -3.73 -13.15 22.68
N SER A 534 -4.87 -12.85 23.32
CA SER A 534 -4.97 -12.89 24.78
C SER A 534 -4.74 -14.29 25.36
N ARG A 535 -5.11 -15.35 24.62
CA ARG A 535 -4.82 -16.74 25.00
C ARG A 535 -3.37 -17.11 24.72
N LEU A 536 -2.83 -16.68 23.59
CA LEU A 536 -1.44 -16.96 23.21
C LEU A 536 -0.47 -16.35 24.21
N GLN A 537 -0.75 -15.15 24.73
CA GLN A 537 0.15 -14.47 25.68
C GLN A 537 0.49 -15.33 26.91
N THR A 538 -0.44 -16.16 27.41
CA THR A 538 -0.18 -17.02 28.58
C THR A 538 0.73 -18.20 28.28
N LEU A 539 0.97 -18.50 27.00
CA LEU A 539 1.89 -19.56 26.56
C LEU A 539 3.34 -19.09 26.46
N PHE A 540 3.59 -17.78 26.49
CA PHE A 540 4.93 -17.21 26.39
C PHE A 540 5.41 -16.70 27.74
N SER A 541 6.69 -16.96 28.03
CA SER A 541 7.39 -16.38 29.17
C SER A 541 7.62 -14.87 29.00
N GLU A 542 7.79 -14.16 30.10
CA GLU A 542 8.14 -12.74 30.15
C GLU A 542 9.34 -12.41 29.23
N ILE A 543 10.35 -13.27 29.22
CA ILE A 543 11.56 -13.12 28.40
C ILE A 543 11.25 -13.28 26.91
N GLN A 544 10.45 -14.28 26.54
CA GLN A 544 10.03 -14.49 25.15
C GLN A 544 9.21 -13.31 24.62
N LEU A 545 8.25 -12.80 25.42
CA LEU A 545 7.45 -11.64 25.05
C LEU A 545 8.32 -10.40 24.81
N LYS A 546 9.35 -10.18 25.63
CA LYS A 546 10.31 -9.07 25.44
C LYS A 546 11.18 -9.25 24.20
N TRP A 547 11.63 -10.47 23.89
CA TRP A 547 12.36 -10.75 22.65
C TRP A 547 11.51 -10.47 21.42
N VAL A 548 10.26 -10.95 21.42
CA VAL A 548 9.32 -10.69 20.31
C VAL A 548 9.06 -9.19 20.16
N LEU A 549 8.88 -8.45 21.27
CA LEU A 549 8.77 -6.99 21.23
C LEU A 549 10.02 -6.34 20.62
N ALA A 550 11.22 -6.72 21.07
CA ALA A 550 12.47 -6.17 20.54
C ALA A 550 12.61 -6.42 19.02
N ILE A 551 12.38 -7.66 18.57
CA ILE A 551 12.40 -8.01 17.15
C ILE A 551 11.39 -7.17 16.37
N THR A 552 10.18 -6.95 16.91
CA THR A 552 9.18 -6.07 16.30
C THR A 552 9.72 -4.66 16.11
N LEU A 553 10.34 -4.08 17.15
CA LEU A 553 10.86 -2.72 17.09
C LEU A 553 12.00 -2.60 16.07
N PHE A 554 12.89 -3.58 15.99
CA PHE A 554 13.95 -3.60 14.97
C PHE A 554 13.40 -3.77 13.56
N PHE A 555 12.42 -4.64 13.35
CA PHE A 555 11.68 -4.74 12.09
C PHE A 555 11.10 -3.36 11.71
N LEU A 556 10.35 -2.72 12.61
CA LEU A 556 9.81 -1.38 12.35
C LEU A 556 10.88 -0.35 11.98
N PHE A 557 12.07 -0.42 12.60
CA PHE A 557 13.20 0.41 12.21
C PHE A 557 13.61 0.18 10.75
N PHE A 558 13.85 -1.08 10.34
CA PHE A 558 14.18 -1.38 8.94
C PHE A 558 13.09 -0.91 7.97
N ARG A 559 11.82 -1.04 8.37
CA ARG A 559 10.68 -0.51 7.62
C ARG A 559 10.71 1.01 7.47
N PHE A 560 10.97 1.75 8.54
CA PHE A 560 11.05 3.22 8.49
C PHE A 560 12.17 3.70 7.56
N PHE A 561 13.30 2.98 7.51
CA PHE A 561 14.40 3.26 6.59
C PHE A 561 14.20 2.71 5.17
N LYS A 562 13.05 2.06 4.88
CA LYS A 562 12.74 1.43 3.59
C LYS A 562 13.77 0.37 3.17
N ILE A 563 14.45 -0.23 4.14
CA ILE A 563 15.46 -1.28 3.90
C ILE A 563 14.75 -2.60 3.53
N GLU A 564 13.55 -2.83 4.07
CA GLU A 564 12.75 -4.05 3.88
C GLU A 564 12.08 -4.22 2.52
N ILE A 565 12.13 -3.25 1.60
CA ILE A 565 11.40 -3.37 0.31
C ILE A 565 12.04 -4.48 -0.60
N TRP A 566 12.97 -5.26 -0.05
CA TRP A 566 13.86 -6.20 -0.73
C TRP A 566 14.00 -7.58 -0.08
N ILE A 567 13.35 -7.83 1.06
CA ILE A 567 13.10 -9.19 1.55
C ILE A 567 11.69 -9.57 1.09
#